data_AF-A0A7V3VVU1-F1
#
_entry.id   AF-A0A7V3VVU1-F1
#
_cell.length_a   1.000
_cell.length_b   1.000
_cell.length_c   1.000
_cell.angle_alpha   90.00
_cell.angle_beta   90.00
_cell.angle_gamma   90.00
#
_symmetry.space_group_name_H-M   'P 1'
#
loop_
_entity.id
_entity.type
_entity.pdbx_description
1 polymer ?
#
loop_
_entity_poly.entity_id
_entity_poly.type
_entity_poly.pdbx_seq_one_letter_code
_entity_poly.pdbx_strand_id
1 'polypeptide(L)'
;MAILEEEKRRIEEEEELRTKVRLRFEQKSSGIAGVLSSVCPGLGQIYNGQVGKASLYMSVVLIGVLLLSAGIYFQIKGMPVKGKQVAVIEQSEPVKMTEEGVVVEDKEGEKSVSSEQKKEKKPATPVVLIIIGVAGCVLGWNCSVKDAVRTAKKINASY
;
A
#
# COMPACT_ATOMS: atom_id res chain seq x y z
N MET A 1 15.39 -8.01 -70.04
CA MET A 1 15.53 -8.73 -68.75
C MET A 1 16.20 -7.86 -67.68
N ALA A 2 17.31 -7.15 -67.97
CA ALA A 2 17.97 -6.26 -66.99
C ALA A 2 17.06 -5.18 -66.35
N ILE A 3 16.17 -4.57 -67.13
CA ILE A 3 15.22 -3.54 -66.63
C ILE A 3 14.29 -4.12 -65.54
N LEU A 4 13.96 -5.41 -65.64
CA LEU A 4 13.04 -6.10 -64.73
C LEU A 4 13.73 -6.50 -63.40
N GLU A 5 15.06 -6.62 -63.40
CA GLU A 5 15.87 -6.87 -62.19
C GLU A 5 16.10 -5.57 -61.39
N GLU A 6 16.32 -4.43 -62.05
CA GLU A 6 16.41 -3.14 -61.38
C GLU A 6 15.10 -2.73 -60.71
N GLU A 7 13.95 -2.95 -61.37
CA GLU A 7 12.64 -2.67 -60.76
C GLU A 7 12.37 -3.53 -59.53
N LYS A 8 12.73 -4.82 -59.56
CA LYS A 8 12.62 -5.71 -58.39
C LYS A 8 13.46 -5.22 -57.22
N ARG A 9 14.70 -4.80 -57.46
CA ARG A 9 15.58 -4.29 -56.40
C ARG A 9 15.04 -2.99 -55.79
N ARG A 10 14.48 -2.09 -56.59
CA ARG A 10 13.82 -0.86 -56.07
C ARG A 10 12.60 -1.17 -55.21
N ILE A 11 11.80 -2.16 -55.59
CA ILE A 11 10.62 -2.58 -54.82
C ILE A 11 11.05 -3.18 -53.47
N GLU A 12 12.08 -4.03 -53.47
CA GLU A 12 12.62 -4.65 -52.26
C GLU A 12 13.21 -3.60 -51.30
N GLU A 13 13.98 -2.63 -51.81
CA GLU A 13 14.49 -1.50 -51.03
C GLU A 13 13.37 -0.60 -50.47
N GLU A 14 12.29 -0.38 -51.23
CA GLU A 14 11.14 0.40 -50.75
C GLU A 14 10.36 -0.34 -49.65
N GLU A 15 10.20 -1.65 -49.75
CA GLU A 15 9.57 -2.49 -48.72
C GLU A 15 10.44 -2.57 -47.44
N GLU A 16 11.76 -2.67 -47.57
CA GLU A 16 12.71 -2.56 -46.45
C GLU A 16 12.63 -1.19 -45.77
N LEU A 17 12.51 -0.11 -46.55
CA LEU A 17 12.38 1.23 -45.98
C LEU A 17 11.06 1.39 -45.22
N ARG A 18 9.95 0.89 -45.79
CA ARG A 18 8.62 0.93 -45.14
C ARG A 18 8.59 0.12 -43.85
N THR A 19 9.21 -1.06 -43.83
CA THR A 19 9.31 -1.88 -42.62
C THR A 19 10.18 -1.22 -41.56
N LYS A 20 11.34 -0.66 -41.94
CA LYS A 20 12.22 0.08 -41.02
C LYS A 20 11.56 1.33 -40.42
N VAL A 21 10.76 2.05 -41.21
CA VAL A 21 9.98 3.19 -40.73
C VAL A 21 8.90 2.73 -39.75
N ARG A 22 8.16 1.65 -40.03
CA ARG A 22 7.19 1.07 -39.07
C ARG A 22 7.85 0.67 -37.75
N LEU A 23 9.01 0.02 -37.81
CA LEU A 23 9.77 -0.40 -36.63
C LEU A 23 10.25 0.79 -35.76
N ARG A 24 10.68 1.90 -36.39
CA ARG A 24 11.06 3.13 -35.68
C ARG A 24 9.89 3.72 -34.88
N PHE A 25 8.66 3.63 -35.39
CA PHE A 25 7.47 4.10 -34.69
C PHE A 25 6.99 3.12 -33.60
N GLU A 26 7.39 1.85 -33.68
CA GLU A 26 7.05 0.82 -32.70
C GLU A 26 8.02 0.77 -31.50
N GLN A 27 9.19 1.42 -31.60
CA GLN A 27 10.14 1.54 -30.49
C GLN A 27 9.52 2.36 -29.35
N LYS A 28 9.27 1.69 -28.23
CA LYS A 28 8.68 2.30 -27.04
C LYS A 28 9.76 2.95 -26.19
N SER A 29 9.57 4.18 -25.75
CA SER A 29 10.56 4.83 -24.89
C SER A 29 10.53 4.23 -23.48
N SER A 30 11.61 3.57 -23.08
CA SER A 30 11.73 3.00 -21.72
C SER A 30 11.70 4.06 -20.62
N GLY A 31 12.14 5.28 -20.94
CA GLY A 31 12.04 6.42 -20.02
C GLY A 31 10.58 6.82 -19.78
N ILE A 32 9.79 6.95 -20.85
CA ILE A 32 8.37 7.30 -20.76
C ILE A 32 7.59 6.21 -20.01
N ALA A 33 7.85 4.93 -20.30
CA ALA A 33 7.24 3.81 -19.58
C ALA A 33 7.52 3.86 -18.07
N GLY A 34 8.76 4.20 -17.68
CA GLY A 34 9.16 4.37 -16.29
C GLY A 34 8.47 5.54 -15.61
N VAL A 35 8.46 6.71 -16.26
CA VAL A 35 7.80 7.93 -15.74
C VAL A 35 6.30 7.69 -15.57
N LEU A 36 5.63 7.08 -16.56
CA LEU A 36 4.21 6.73 -16.46
C LEU A 36 3.94 5.80 -15.28
N SER A 37 4.75 4.75 -15.11
CA SER A 37 4.63 3.83 -13.97
C SER A 37 4.94 4.50 -12.62
N SER A 38 5.77 5.56 -12.62
CA SER A 38 6.10 6.31 -11.40
C SER A 38 4.95 7.23 -10.95
N VAL A 39 4.12 7.72 -11.87
CA VAL A 39 2.94 8.55 -11.57
C VAL A 39 1.79 7.67 -11.06
N CYS A 40 1.55 6.55 -11.72
CA CYS A 40 0.57 5.58 -11.28
C CYS A 40 1.05 4.15 -11.62
N PRO A 41 1.12 3.25 -10.62
CA PRO A 41 1.59 1.89 -10.84
C PRO A 41 0.68 1.19 -11.85
N GLY A 42 1.30 0.55 -12.85
CA GLY A 42 0.58 -0.12 -13.93
C GLY A 42 0.42 0.70 -15.21
N LEU A 43 0.49 2.04 -15.18
CA LEU A 43 0.40 2.85 -16.42
C LEU A 43 1.55 2.56 -17.40
N GLY A 44 2.76 2.37 -16.89
CA GLY A 44 3.91 1.99 -17.73
C GLY A 44 3.71 0.63 -18.42
N GLN A 45 2.95 -0.28 -17.79
CA GLN A 45 2.61 -1.56 -18.40
C GLN A 45 1.53 -1.43 -19.47
N ILE A 46 0.55 -0.53 -19.27
CA ILE A 46 -0.45 -0.19 -20.29
C ILE A 46 0.24 0.41 -21.53
N TYR A 47 1.20 1.32 -21.32
CA TYR A 47 2.02 1.87 -22.42
C TYR A 47 2.77 0.76 -23.17
N ASN A 48 3.30 -0.23 -22.46
CA ASN A 48 3.93 -1.40 -23.07
C ASN A 48 2.94 -2.37 -23.74
N GLY A 49 1.62 -2.20 -23.57
CA GLY A 49 0.59 -3.09 -24.11
C GLY A 49 0.29 -4.31 -23.22
N GLN A 50 0.82 -4.35 -22.00
CA GLN A 50 0.66 -5.46 -21.05
C GLN A 50 -0.41 -5.16 -20.00
N VAL A 51 -1.67 -5.13 -20.42
CA VAL A 51 -2.82 -4.79 -19.57
C VAL A 51 -2.99 -5.76 -18.39
N GLY A 52 -2.74 -7.05 -18.60
CA GLY A 52 -2.85 -8.05 -17.51
C GLY A 52 -1.90 -7.78 -16.34
N LYS A 53 -0.64 -7.42 -16.63
CA LYS A 53 0.32 -7.02 -15.60
C LYS A 53 -0.05 -5.70 -14.94
N ALA A 54 -0.54 -4.75 -15.74
CA ALA A 54 -0.99 -3.46 -15.22
C ALA A 54 -2.07 -3.64 -14.15
N SER A 55 -3.08 -4.48 -14.44
CA SER A 55 -4.16 -4.81 -13.52
C SER A 55 -3.63 -5.41 -12.21
N LEU A 56 -2.70 -6.37 -12.29
CA LEU A 56 -2.11 -6.99 -11.10
C LEU A 56 -1.39 -5.99 -10.20
N TYR A 57 -0.53 -5.13 -10.77
CA TYR A 57 0.16 -4.10 -9.98
C TYR A 57 -0.82 -3.08 -9.36
N MET A 58 -1.87 -2.69 -10.10
CA MET A 58 -2.92 -1.82 -9.58
C MET A 58 -3.65 -2.47 -8.41
N SER A 59 -4.03 -3.74 -8.49
CA SER A 59 -4.71 -4.45 -7.40
C SER A 59 -3.85 -4.53 -6.14
N VAL A 60 -2.55 -4.82 -6.28
CA VAL A 60 -1.62 -4.90 -5.13
C VAL A 60 -1.51 -3.56 -4.42
N VAL A 61 -1.32 -2.47 -5.18
CA VAL A 61 -1.22 -1.13 -4.58
C VAL A 61 -2.56 -0.69 -3.99
N LEU A 62 -3.68 -0.99 -4.65
CA LEU A 62 -5.02 -0.70 -4.13
C LEU A 62 -5.27 -1.39 -2.78
N ILE A 63 -4.94 -2.68 -2.67
CA ILE A 63 -5.04 -3.43 -1.40
C ILE A 63 -4.13 -2.81 -0.34
N GLY A 64 -2.90 -2.42 -0.70
CA GLY A 64 -1.98 -1.74 0.21
C GLY A 64 -2.54 -0.42 0.75
N VAL A 65 -3.12 0.41 -0.12
CA VAL A 65 -3.77 1.68 0.27
C VAL A 65 -4.99 1.42 1.15
N LEU A 66 -5.81 0.42 0.84
CA LEU A 66 -6.96 0.05 1.66
C LEU A 66 -6.53 -0.39 3.07
N LEU A 67 -5.53 -1.27 3.19
CA LEU A 67 -5.00 -1.71 4.48
C LEU A 67 -4.42 -0.53 5.29
N LEU A 68 -3.68 0.36 4.63
CA LEU A 68 -3.12 1.56 5.25
C LEU A 68 -4.22 2.48 5.76
N SER A 69 -5.23 2.76 4.92
CA SER A 69 -6.38 3.61 5.29
C SER A 69 -7.20 3.03 6.45
N ALA A 70 -7.43 1.71 6.45
CA ALA A 70 -8.10 1.01 7.55
C ALA A 70 -7.28 1.07 8.85
N GLY A 71 -5.96 0.87 8.75
CA GLY A 71 -5.05 0.98 9.89
C GLY A 71 -5.05 2.38 10.53
N ILE A 72 -4.97 3.43 9.71
CA ILE A 72 -5.06 4.83 10.18
C ILE A 72 -6.45 5.11 10.78
N TYR A 73 -7.52 4.66 10.12
CA TYR A 73 -8.88 4.84 10.61
C TYR A 73 -9.07 4.20 12.00
N PHE A 74 -8.57 2.98 12.21
CA PHE A 74 -8.61 2.33 13.53
C PHE A 74 -7.76 3.05 14.57
N GLN A 75 -6.67 3.70 14.17
CA GLN A 75 -5.83 4.48 15.07
C GLN A 75 -6.53 5.76 15.55
N ILE A 76 -7.25 6.46 14.66
CA ILE A 76 -7.96 7.70 15.00
C ILE A 76 -9.20 7.42 15.85
N LYS A 77 -10.03 6.45 15.44
CA LYS A 77 -11.34 6.21 16.07
C LYS A 77 -11.25 5.35 17.34
N GLY A 78 -10.10 4.72 17.57
CA GLY A 78 -9.96 3.67 18.57
C GLY A 78 -10.69 2.40 18.14
N MET A 79 -10.17 1.24 18.53
CA MET A 79 -10.88 0.00 18.27
C MET A 79 -12.05 -0.14 19.24
N PRO A 80 -13.25 -0.50 18.78
CA PRO A 80 -14.33 -0.89 19.69
C PRO A 80 -13.86 -2.17 20.38
N VAL A 81 -13.39 -2.04 21.61
CA VAL A 81 -13.04 -3.20 22.45
C VAL A 81 -14.36 -3.87 22.81
N LYS A 82 -14.81 -4.80 21.96
CA LYS A 82 -15.91 -5.71 22.28
C LYS A 82 -15.48 -6.49 23.53
N GLY A 83 -15.94 -6.06 24.70
CA GLY A 83 -15.76 -6.79 25.95
C GLY A 83 -15.25 -6.01 27.17
N LYS A 84 -15.03 -4.68 27.12
CA LYS A 84 -14.83 -3.95 28.39
C LYS A 84 -16.21 -3.79 29.05
N GLN A 85 -16.59 -4.76 29.89
CA GLN A 85 -17.64 -4.53 30.88
C GLN A 85 -17.25 -3.25 31.61
N VAL A 86 -18.12 -2.26 31.55
CA VAL A 86 -18.05 -1.09 32.43
C VAL A 86 -17.94 -1.68 33.81
N ALA A 87 -16.76 -1.57 34.44
CA ALA A 87 -16.65 -1.83 35.85
C ALA A 87 -17.65 -0.86 36.47
N VAL A 88 -18.79 -1.41 36.87
CA VAL A 88 -19.73 -0.79 37.78
C VAL A 88 -18.84 -0.23 38.86
N ILE A 89 -18.71 1.09 38.89
CA ILE A 89 -18.25 1.78 40.08
C ILE A 89 -19.37 1.42 41.07
N GLU A 90 -19.17 0.35 41.83
CA GLU A 90 -19.88 0.14 43.08
C GLU A 90 -19.67 1.43 43.85
N GLN A 91 -20.68 2.30 43.79
CA GLN A 91 -20.80 3.43 44.67
C GLN A 91 -20.74 2.86 46.07
N SER A 92 -19.57 3.08 46.68
CA SER A 92 -19.29 3.18 48.10
C SER A 92 -20.52 3.02 48.98
N GLU A 93 -20.45 2.02 49.84
CA GLU A 93 -21.36 1.72 50.93
C GLU A 93 -21.90 3.00 51.60
N PRO A 94 -23.19 3.02 52.00
CA PRO A 94 -23.77 4.16 52.68
C PRO A 94 -23.03 4.41 54.00
N VAL A 95 -22.37 5.56 54.09
CA VAL A 95 -21.79 6.08 55.34
C VAL A 95 -22.91 6.15 56.36
N LYS A 96 -22.89 5.26 57.36
CA LYS A 96 -23.77 5.32 58.51
C LYS A 96 -23.34 6.52 59.35
N MET A 97 -24.16 7.56 59.39
CA MET A 97 -24.01 8.62 60.38
C MET A 97 -24.50 8.12 61.74
N THR A 98 -23.65 8.18 62.76
CA THR A 98 -24.04 8.11 64.17
C THR A 98 -24.31 9.53 64.68
N GLU A 99 -25.33 9.68 65.53
CA GLU A 99 -25.91 10.98 65.94
C GLU A 99 -25.01 11.80 66.88
N GLU A 100 -23.84 11.29 67.24
CA GLU A 100 -22.86 11.98 68.05
C GLU A 100 -21.76 12.50 67.13
N GLY A 101 -21.79 13.81 66.85
CA GLY A 101 -20.87 14.52 65.96
C GLY A 101 -19.43 14.57 66.47
N VAL A 102 -18.79 13.41 66.59
CA VAL A 102 -17.37 13.27 66.93
C VAL A 102 -16.68 12.63 65.74
N VAL A 103 -15.89 13.44 65.04
CA VAL A 103 -14.97 13.01 64.00
C VAL A 103 -13.85 12.23 64.68
N VAL A 104 -13.95 10.90 64.69
CA VAL A 104 -12.82 10.03 65.03
C VAL A 104 -12.00 9.86 63.75
N GLU A 105 -10.87 10.56 63.69
CA GLU A 105 -9.82 10.31 62.70
C GLU A 105 -9.11 9.00 63.05
N ASP A 106 -9.69 7.87 62.66
CA ASP A 106 -9.00 6.59 62.72
C ASP A 106 -7.90 6.53 61.66
N LYS A 107 -6.67 6.77 62.13
CA LYS A 107 -5.43 6.43 61.44
C LYS A 107 -5.29 4.91 61.34
N GLU A 108 -6.01 4.29 60.41
CA GLU A 108 -5.79 2.89 60.06
C GLU A 108 -5.05 2.77 58.72
N GLY A 109 -3.75 2.48 58.85
CA GLY A 109 -3.02 1.58 57.96
C GLY A 109 -2.96 1.97 56.49
N GLU A 110 -1.87 2.65 56.11
CA GLU A 110 -1.32 2.58 54.75
C GLU A 110 -0.99 1.12 54.39
N LYS A 111 -1.99 0.35 53.96
CA LYS A 111 -1.76 -0.77 53.06
C LYS A 111 -1.42 -0.16 51.72
N SER A 112 -0.12 -0.07 51.45
CA SER A 112 0.44 0.10 50.12
C SER A 112 -0.03 -1.07 49.25
N VAL A 113 -1.26 -0.97 48.72
CA VAL A 113 -1.73 -1.77 47.61
C VAL A 113 -0.94 -1.27 46.42
N SER A 114 0.24 -1.87 46.25
CA SER A 114 1.00 -1.85 45.00
C SER A 114 0.07 -2.43 43.94
N SER A 115 -0.74 -1.56 43.35
CA SER A 115 -1.43 -1.85 42.12
C SER A 115 -0.33 -2.09 41.09
N GLU A 116 -0.01 -3.37 40.87
CA GLU A 116 0.65 -3.81 39.65
C GLU A 116 -0.20 -3.27 38.50
N GLN A 117 0.17 -2.10 38.00
CA GLN A 117 -0.29 -1.58 36.73
C GLN A 117 0.27 -2.54 35.68
N LYS A 118 -0.47 -3.64 35.46
CA LYS A 118 -0.30 -4.57 34.36
C LYS A 118 -0.33 -3.71 33.12
N LYS A 119 0.85 -3.40 32.57
CA LYS A 119 1.01 -2.57 31.36
C LYS A 119 0.04 -3.09 30.31
N GLU A 120 -1.07 -2.37 30.13
CA GLU A 120 -2.14 -2.72 29.21
C GLU A 120 -1.50 -2.70 27.81
N LYS A 121 -1.14 -3.88 27.30
CA LYS A 121 -0.46 -4.02 26.02
C LYS A 121 -1.40 -3.44 24.97
N LYS A 122 -1.08 -2.25 24.46
CA LYS A 122 -1.81 -1.64 23.34
C LYS A 122 -1.93 -2.70 22.25
N PRO A 123 -3.13 -2.92 21.70
CA PRO A 123 -3.31 -3.97 20.72
C PRO A 123 -2.46 -3.64 19.49
N ALA A 124 -1.58 -4.58 19.12
CA ALA A 124 -0.61 -4.38 18.04
C ALA A 124 -1.25 -4.38 16.64
N THR A 125 -2.50 -4.80 16.53
CA THR A 125 -3.25 -5.00 15.29
C THR A 125 -3.27 -3.81 14.33
N PRO A 126 -3.62 -2.57 14.73
CA PRO A 126 -3.61 -1.42 13.83
C PRO A 126 -2.20 -1.07 13.32
N VAL A 127 -1.18 -1.22 14.16
CA VAL A 127 0.21 -0.93 13.76
C VAL A 127 0.69 -1.94 12.71
N VAL A 128 0.35 -3.22 12.88
CA VAL A 128 0.68 -4.27 11.90
C VAL A 128 0.03 -3.99 10.56
N LEU A 129 -1.25 -3.58 10.52
CA LEU A 129 -1.94 -3.24 9.27
C LEU A 129 -1.28 -2.06 8.53
N ILE A 130 -0.84 -1.03 9.26
CA ILE A 130 -0.14 0.11 8.69
C ILE A 130 1.20 -0.33 8.10
N ILE A 131 1.99 -1.11 8.83
CA ILE A 131 3.30 -1.60 8.35
C ILE A 131 3.13 -2.43 7.08
N ILE A 132 2.16 -3.35 7.05
CA ILE A 132 1.86 -4.18 5.88
C ILE A 132 1.40 -3.30 4.71
N GLY A 133 0.50 -2.34 4.95
CA GLY A 133 0.00 -1.43 3.92
C GLY A 133 1.11 -0.58 3.30
N VAL A 134 1.98 0.01 4.13
CA VAL A 134 3.15 0.79 3.68
C VAL A 134 4.11 -0.09 2.89
N ALA A 135 4.47 -1.27 3.40
CA ALA A 135 5.38 -2.18 2.72
C ALA A 135 4.80 -2.62 1.36
N GLY A 136 3.51 -2.97 1.31
CA GLY A 136 2.82 -3.34 0.08
C GLY A 136 2.80 -2.22 -0.96
N CYS A 137 2.54 -0.97 -0.54
CA CYS A 137 2.58 0.19 -1.44
C CYS A 137 4.00 0.43 -1.98
N VAL A 138 5.01 0.50 -1.11
CA VAL A 138 6.38 0.80 -1.51
C VAL A 138 6.96 -0.30 -2.41
N LEU A 139 6.78 -1.57 -2.03
CA LEU A 139 7.27 -2.69 -2.82
C LEU A 139 6.51 -2.83 -4.14
N GLY A 140 5.18 -2.74 -4.10
CA GLY A 140 4.32 -2.81 -5.29
C GLY A 140 4.66 -1.73 -6.31
N TRP A 141 4.84 -0.49 -5.86
CA TRP A 141 5.18 0.66 -6.70
C TRP A 141 6.57 0.50 -7.33
N ASN A 142 7.59 0.18 -6.53
CA ASN A 142 8.95 0.00 -7.02
C ASN A 142 9.06 -1.17 -8.02
N CYS A 143 8.36 -2.28 -7.75
CA CYS A 143 8.29 -3.41 -8.67
C CYS A 143 7.60 -3.04 -9.97
N SER A 144 6.50 -2.27 -9.92
CA SER A 144 5.77 -1.82 -11.12
C SER A 144 6.63 -0.93 -12.02
N VAL A 145 7.40 0.00 -11.44
CA VAL A 145 8.30 0.88 -12.20
C VAL A 145 9.43 0.08 -12.86
N LYS A 146 10.11 -0.77 -12.08
CA LYS A 146 11.22 -1.59 -12.60
C LYS A 146 10.75 -2.54 -13.70
N ASP A 147 9.61 -3.18 -13.53
CA ASP A 147 9.07 -4.09 -14.55
C ASP A 147 8.66 -3.34 -15.83
N ALA A 148 8.10 -2.13 -15.71
CA ALA A 148 7.71 -1.33 -16.87
C ALA A 148 8.94 -0.91 -17.70
N VAL A 149 10.01 -0.47 -17.03
CA VAL A 149 11.28 -0.12 -17.70
C VAL A 149 11.94 -1.35 -18.33
N ARG A 150 11.98 -2.48 -17.60
CA ARG A 150 12.57 -3.72 -18.11
C ARG A 150 11.80 -4.25 -19.31
N THR A 151 10.48 -4.19 -19.26
CA THR A 151 9.60 -4.63 -20.35
C THR A 151 9.80 -3.75 -21.58
N ALA A 152 9.84 -2.42 -21.43
CA ALA A 152 10.09 -1.51 -22.55
C ALA A 152 11.47 -1.77 -23.21
N LYS A 153 12.52 -1.99 -22.40
CA LYS A 153 13.85 -2.36 -22.90
C LYS A 153 13.84 -3.70 -23.65
N LYS A 154 13.10 -4.69 -23.13
CA LYS A 154 12.99 -6.01 -23.77
C LYS A 154 12.25 -5.94 -25.10
N ILE A 155 11.20 -5.12 -25.18
CA ILE A 155 10.48 -4.86 -26.44
C ILE A 155 11.45 -4.25 -27.45
N ASN A 156 12.18 -3.19 -27.09
CA ASN A 156 13.12 -2.55 -28.00
C ASN A 156 14.31 -3.42 -28.43
N ALA A 157 14.69 -4.42 -27.62
CA ALA A 157 15.76 -5.36 -27.95
C ALA A 157 15.30 -6.54 -28.79
N SER A 158 13.97 -6.75 -28.91
CA SER A 158 13.38 -7.83 -29.70
C SER A 158 13.08 -7.42 -31.15
N TYR A 159 13.23 -6.13 -31.47
CA TYR A 159 13.12 -5.54 -32.80
C TYR A 159 14.50 -5.11 -33.30
#